data_AF-A0A1F5BR76-F1
#
_entry.id   AF-A0A1F5BR76-F1
#
_cell.length_a   1.000
_cell.length_b   1.000
_cell.length_c   1.000
_cell.angle_alpha   90.00
_cell.angle_beta   90.00
_cell.angle_gamma   90.00
#
_symmetry.space_group_name_H-M   'P 1'
#
loop_
_entity.id
_entity.type
_entity.pdbx_description
1 polymer ?
#
loop_
_entity_poly.entity_id
_entity_poly.type
_entity_poly.pdbx_seq_one_letter_code
_entity_poly.pdbx_strand_id
1 'polypeptide(L)'
;GGKLVRSAGAVAQLMAKEGKYAHVRLPSGEVRLIHLECKASIGQIGNLVHGNLSHGKAGKSRWLGIRPAVRGVAMNPIDHPMGGGEGKSSGGRHPCSPTGMLAKGYKTRKKNKPSDKYIVKRRTKK
;
A
#
# COMPACT_ATOMS: atom_id res chain seq x y z
N GLY A 1 10.87 6.95 -17.71
CA GLY A 1 10.36 8.08 -16.91
C GLY A 1 10.21 7.70 -15.45
N GLY A 2 10.27 8.67 -14.53
CA GLY A 2 10.24 8.44 -13.08
C GLY A 2 8.97 7.71 -12.60
N LYS A 3 9.15 6.67 -11.77
CA LYS A 3 8.06 5.81 -11.28
C LYS A 3 7.85 5.89 -9.77
N LEU A 4 8.91 6.16 -9.02
CA LEU A 4 8.94 6.12 -7.56
C LEU A 4 8.72 7.52 -6.99
N VAL A 5 8.18 7.60 -5.77
CA VAL A 5 8.07 8.83 -4.96
C VAL A 5 7.41 9.96 -5.75
N ARG A 6 6.10 9.86 -5.97
CA ARG A 6 5.31 10.85 -6.74
C ARG A 6 4.10 11.42 -5.98
N SER A 7 3.79 10.86 -4.81
CA SER A 7 2.66 11.30 -3.99
C SER A 7 3.00 12.57 -3.21
N ALA A 8 1.98 13.34 -2.85
CA ALA A 8 2.11 14.54 -2.02
C ALA A 8 2.94 14.27 -0.75
N GLY A 9 3.86 15.17 -0.42
CA GLY A 9 4.74 15.05 0.75
C GLY A 9 5.77 13.92 0.70
N ALA A 10 5.84 13.11 -0.37
CA ALA A 10 6.76 11.98 -0.42
C ALA A 10 8.21 12.42 -0.65
N VAL A 11 9.14 11.71 -0.02
CA VAL A 11 10.58 11.86 -0.16
C VAL A 11 11.24 10.48 -0.12
N ALA A 12 12.37 10.33 -0.80
CA ALA A 12 13.27 9.21 -0.60
C ALA A 12 14.67 9.73 -0.31
N GLN A 13 15.42 8.95 0.46
CA GLN A 13 16.77 9.31 0.87
C GLN A 13 17.77 8.42 0.15
N LEU A 14 18.79 9.05 -0.44
CA LEU A 14 19.97 8.36 -0.94
C LEU A 14 20.87 8.03 0.26
N MET A 15 21.14 6.75 0.47
CA MET A 15 21.92 6.27 1.63
C MET A 15 23.39 6.05 1.26
N ALA A 16 23.63 5.31 0.18
CA ALA A 16 24.97 4.95 -0.29
C ALA A 16 24.95 4.73 -1.80
N LYS A 17 26.12 4.85 -2.44
CA LYS A 17 26.33 4.49 -3.85
C LYS A 17 27.39 3.39 -3.88
N GLU A 18 27.09 2.28 -4.54
CA GLU A 18 27.98 1.13 -4.62
C GLU A 18 27.95 0.52 -6.03
N GLY A 19 29.11 0.50 -6.70
CA GLY A 19 29.25 -0.01 -8.05
C GLY A 19 28.25 0.62 -9.03
N LYS A 20 27.39 -0.19 -9.65
CA LYS A 20 26.38 0.24 -10.63
C LYS A 20 25.05 0.68 -10.02
N TYR A 21 24.90 0.56 -8.69
CA TYR A 21 23.63 0.80 -7.99
C TYR A 21 23.79 1.81 -6.85
N ALA A 22 22.65 2.37 -6.44
CA ALA A 22 22.52 3.22 -5.27
C ALA A 22 21.52 2.61 -4.29
N HIS A 23 21.86 2.64 -3.01
CA HIS A 23 20.94 2.31 -1.92
C HIS A 23 20.03 3.49 -1.66
N VAL A 24 18.74 3.30 -1.94
CA VAL A 24 17.71 4.33 -1.73
C VAL A 24 16.70 3.82 -0.71
N ARG A 25 16.49 4.62 0.34
CA ARG A 25 15.43 4.41 1.33
C ARG A 25 14.15 5.06 0.80
N LEU A 26 13.17 4.22 0.49
CA LEU A 26 11.86 4.64 0.01
C LEU A 26 10.98 5.18 1.15
N PRO A 27 9.93 5.97 0.85
CA PRO A 27 8.99 6.48 1.86
C PRO A 27 8.26 5.35 2.61
N SER A 28 8.17 4.16 2.03
CA SER A 28 7.64 2.95 2.69
C SER A 28 8.57 2.39 3.78
N GLY A 29 9.79 2.91 3.93
CA GLY A 29 10.84 2.36 4.78
C GLY A 29 11.61 1.19 4.17
N GLU A 30 11.24 0.74 2.96
CA GLU A 30 12.02 -0.25 2.20
C GLU A 30 13.35 0.36 1.72
N VAL A 31 14.45 -0.39 1.85
CA VAL A 31 15.75 -0.02 1.27
C VAL A 31 15.96 -0.85 0.02
N ARG A 32 16.17 -0.16 -1.09
CA ARG A 32 16.21 -0.76 -2.42
C ARG A 32 17.39 -0.23 -3.24
N LEU A 33 17.98 -1.13 -4.02
CA LEU A 33 19.00 -0.83 -5.02
C LEU A 33 18.34 -0.28 -6.29
N ILE A 34 18.84 0.86 -6.75
CA ILE A 34 18.40 1.55 -7.98
C ILE A 34 19.63 1.81 -8.84
N HIS A 35 19.54 1.59 -10.15
CA HIS A 35 20.65 1.87 -11.07
C HIS A 35 21.05 3.34 -11.04
N LEU A 36 22.36 3.62 -11.04
CA LEU A 36 22.89 4.99 -11.00
C LEU A 36 22.50 5.85 -12.22
N GLU A 37 22.22 5.22 -13.37
CA GLU A 37 21.75 5.90 -14.59
C GLU A 37 20.32 6.47 -14.45
N CYS A 38 19.56 6.05 -13.42
CA CYS A 38 18.22 6.56 -13.19
C CYS A 38 18.27 8.02 -12.73
N LYS A 39 17.57 8.90 -13.46
CA LYS A 39 17.41 10.31 -13.09
C LYS A 39 16.50 10.47 -11.87
N ALA A 40 16.84 11.41 -11.00
CA ALA A 40 16.06 11.81 -9.84
C ALA A 40 15.97 13.34 -9.75
N SER A 41 14.91 13.83 -9.12
CA SER A 41 14.74 15.25 -8.80
C SER A 41 15.07 15.48 -7.33
N ILE A 42 15.76 16.57 -7.04
CA ILE A 42 16.15 16.95 -5.68
C ILE A 42 14.94 17.57 -4.97
N GLY A 43 14.78 17.25 -3.68
CA GLY A 43 13.76 17.85 -2.81
C GLY A 43 12.58 16.92 -2.50
N GLN A 44 11.75 17.38 -1.57
CA GLN A 44 10.50 16.71 -1.19
C GLN A 44 9.36 17.18 -2.09
N ILE A 45 8.41 16.29 -2.38
CA ILE A 45 7.19 16.68 -3.10
C ILE A 45 6.35 17.60 -2.21
N GLY A 46 5.88 18.71 -2.78
CA GLY A 46 5.04 19.68 -2.08
C GLY A 46 3.70 19.11 -1.57
N ASN A 47 2.90 19.99 -0.97
CA ASN A 47 1.60 19.66 -0.37
C ASN A 47 1.69 18.64 0.79
N LEU A 48 2.50 18.94 1.81
CA LEU A 48 2.66 18.09 2.99
C LEU A 48 1.36 17.94 3.81
N VAL A 49 0.49 18.95 3.75
CA VAL A 49 -0.78 19.00 4.52
C VAL A 49 -1.85 18.08 3.93
N HIS A 50 -1.61 17.49 2.76
CA HIS A 50 -2.59 16.61 2.10
C HIS A 50 -3.11 15.48 3.01
N GLY A 51 -2.26 14.92 3.88
CA GLY A 51 -2.64 13.87 4.82
C GLY A 51 -3.58 14.32 5.96
N ASN A 52 -3.66 15.62 6.24
CA ASN A 52 -4.48 16.19 7.31
C ASN A 52 -5.89 16.57 6.84
N LEU A 53 -6.19 16.42 5.55
CA LEU A 53 -7.48 16.81 4.98
C LEU A 53 -8.58 15.84 5.42
N SER A 54 -9.60 16.35 6.11
CA SER A 54 -10.83 15.61 6.39
C SER A 54 -11.84 15.75 5.26
N HIS A 55 -12.56 14.66 4.96
CA HIS A 55 -13.65 14.69 3.97
C HIS A 55 -14.95 15.28 4.54
N GLY A 56 -15.18 15.21 5.86
CA GLY A 56 -16.31 15.83 6.57
C GLY A 56 -17.71 15.25 6.27
N LYS A 57 -18.04 15.04 4.99
CA LYS A 57 -19.34 14.51 4.53
C LYS A 57 -19.16 13.40 3.50
N ALA A 58 -20.13 12.47 3.45
CA ALA A 58 -20.12 11.36 2.49
C ALA A 58 -20.05 11.83 1.02
N GLY A 59 -20.71 12.94 0.68
CA GLY A 59 -20.73 13.50 -0.67
C GLY A 59 -19.34 13.90 -1.20
N LYS A 60 -18.41 14.33 -0.32
CA LYS A 60 -17.06 14.71 -0.77
C LYS A 60 -16.28 13.49 -1.30
N SER A 61 -16.47 12.31 -0.72
CA SER A 61 -15.90 11.06 -1.25
C SER A 61 -16.47 10.71 -2.63
N ARG A 62 -17.74 11.01 -2.87
CA ARG A 62 -18.39 10.80 -4.17
C ARG A 62 -17.81 11.73 -5.25
N TRP A 63 -17.49 12.97 -4.92
CA TRP A 63 -16.81 13.90 -5.84
C TRP A 63 -15.42 13.41 -6.26
N LEU A 64 -14.75 12.65 -5.41
CA LEU A 64 -13.47 12.00 -5.71
C LEU A 64 -13.62 10.68 -6.48
N GLY A 65 -14.85 10.31 -6.90
CA GLY A 65 -15.13 9.06 -7.61
C GLY A 65 -15.15 7.81 -6.72
N ILE A 66 -15.10 7.96 -5.39
CA ILE A 66 -15.11 6.84 -4.45
C ILE A 66 -16.56 6.44 -4.16
N ARG A 67 -16.95 5.23 -4.58
CA ARG A 67 -18.28 4.64 -4.31
C ARG A 67 -18.37 4.06 -2.90
N PRO A 68 -19.56 3.96 -2.29
CA PRO A 68 -19.73 3.28 -1.02
C PRO A 68 -19.32 1.81 -1.13
N ALA A 69 -18.59 1.31 -0.13
CA ALA A 69 -18.19 -0.09 -0.02
C ALA A 69 -18.96 -0.77 1.12
N VAL A 70 -19.49 -1.97 0.86
CA VAL A 70 -20.25 -2.75 1.84
C VAL A 70 -19.32 -3.72 2.56
N ARG A 71 -19.50 -3.88 3.88
CA ARG A 71 -18.72 -4.82 4.69
C ARG A 71 -19.13 -6.27 4.37
N GLY A 72 -18.18 -7.19 4.27
CA GLY A 72 -18.47 -8.61 4.00
C GLY A 72 -19.38 -9.28 5.02
N VAL A 73 -19.35 -8.83 6.28
CA VAL A 73 -20.23 -9.32 7.36
C VAL A 73 -21.70 -8.95 7.14
N ALA A 74 -21.99 -7.91 6.35
CA ALA A 74 -23.35 -7.51 6.02
C ALA A 74 -23.91 -8.22 4.78
N MET A 75 -23.13 -9.13 4.18
CA MET A 75 -23.51 -9.86 2.96
C MET A 75 -23.99 -11.28 3.30
N ASN A 76 -24.52 -11.99 2.29
CA ASN A 76 -24.91 -13.39 2.44
C ASN A 76 -23.70 -14.33 2.27
N PRO A 77 -23.79 -15.59 2.73
CA PRO A 77 -22.69 -16.57 2.58
C PRO A 77 -22.23 -16.79 1.13
N ILE A 78 -23.12 -16.60 0.15
CA ILE A 78 -22.79 -16.73 -1.27
C ILE A 78 -21.91 -15.58 -1.79
N ASP A 79 -22.06 -14.39 -1.23
CA ASP A 79 -21.39 -13.18 -1.71
C ASP A 79 -20.02 -12.99 -1.06
N HIS A 80 -19.88 -13.39 0.21
CA HIS A 80 -18.65 -13.19 0.96
C HIS A 80 -18.37 -14.33 1.93
N PRO A 81 -17.11 -14.78 2.07
CA PRO A 81 -16.70 -15.78 3.06
C PRO A 81 -16.98 -15.43 4.53
N MET A 82 -17.42 -14.21 4.82
CA MET A 82 -17.73 -13.70 6.17
C MET A 82 -19.22 -13.35 6.29
N GLY A 83 -20.01 -13.62 5.25
CA GLY A 83 -21.43 -13.32 5.19
C GLY A 83 -22.27 -14.37 5.91
N GLY A 84 -23.49 -13.97 6.25
CA GLY A 84 -24.46 -14.77 6.99
C GLY A 84 -24.26 -14.82 8.51
N GLY A 85 -24.92 -15.80 9.12
CA GLY A 85 -25.14 -15.87 10.56
C GLY A 85 -26.45 -15.20 10.97
N GLU A 86 -27.01 -15.62 12.10
CA GLU A 86 -28.19 -14.99 12.69
C GLU A 86 -27.80 -13.68 13.38
N GLY A 87 -28.50 -12.59 13.04
CA GLY A 87 -28.20 -11.27 13.57
C GLY A 87 -26.79 -10.77 13.20
N LYS A 88 -26.10 -10.13 14.15
CA LYS A 88 -24.76 -9.58 13.94
C LYS A 88 -23.70 -10.62 14.25
N SER A 89 -23.01 -11.09 13.21
CA SER A 89 -21.91 -12.06 13.34
C SER A 89 -20.53 -11.40 13.34
N SER A 90 -19.54 -12.07 13.91
CA SER A 90 -18.11 -11.74 13.79
C SER A 90 -17.44 -12.43 12.58
N GLY A 91 -18.21 -13.19 11.81
CA GLY A 91 -17.76 -13.94 10.63
C GLY A 91 -17.16 -15.32 10.95
N GLY A 92 -16.90 -15.63 12.23
CA GLY A 92 -16.58 -16.99 12.71
C GLY A 92 -15.28 -17.63 12.17
N ARG A 93 -14.47 -16.89 11.41
CA ARG A 93 -13.22 -17.37 10.79
C ARG A 93 -12.16 -16.29 10.73
N HIS A 94 -10.94 -16.67 10.36
CA HIS A 94 -9.90 -15.70 10.07
C HIS A 94 -10.39 -14.71 8.99
N PRO A 95 -10.20 -13.38 9.17
CA PRO A 95 -10.69 -12.40 8.21
C PRO A 95 -10.15 -12.66 6.80
N CYS A 96 -11.06 -12.69 5.83
CA CYS A 96 -10.79 -12.97 4.43
C CYS A 96 -11.30 -11.85 3.53
N SER A 97 -10.70 -11.76 2.35
CA SER A 97 -11.21 -11.00 1.21
C SER A 97 -12.43 -11.71 0.58
N PRO A 98 -13.18 -11.05 -0.32
CA PRO A 98 -14.31 -11.66 -1.02
C PRO A 98 -13.95 -12.95 -1.77
N THR A 99 -12.70 -13.05 -2.24
CA THR A 99 -12.17 -14.24 -2.95
C THR A 99 -11.61 -15.31 -2.00
N GLY A 100 -11.76 -15.16 -0.68
CA GLY A 100 -11.30 -16.14 0.31
C GLY A 100 -9.83 -16.02 0.70
N MET A 101 -9.03 -15.14 0.08
CA MET A 101 -7.66 -14.90 0.52
C MET A 101 -7.64 -14.23 1.90
N LEU A 102 -6.76 -14.70 2.80
CA LEU A 102 -6.58 -14.14 4.15
C LEU A 102 -6.22 -12.65 4.09
N ALA A 103 -6.99 -11.82 4.79
CA ALA A 103 -6.83 -10.35 4.78
C ALA A 103 -5.85 -9.82 5.85
N LYS A 104 -5.52 -10.63 6.86
CA LYS A 104 -4.55 -10.28 7.91
C LYS A 104 -3.31 -11.17 7.79
N GLY A 105 -2.11 -10.55 7.82
CA GLY A 105 -0.82 -11.26 7.93
C GLY A 105 -0.32 -11.98 6.67
N TYR A 106 -1.19 -12.33 5.72
CA TYR A 106 -0.80 -13.07 4.52
C TYR A 106 0.05 -12.22 3.56
N LYS A 107 1.25 -12.72 3.22
CA LYS A 107 2.18 -12.05 2.30
C LYS A 107 1.81 -12.39 0.85
N THR A 108 1.37 -11.40 0.09
CA THR A 108 0.89 -11.57 -1.30
C THR A 108 1.96 -11.40 -2.38
N ARG A 109 3.17 -10.96 -2.02
CA ARG A 109 4.27 -10.84 -3.00
C ARG A 109 4.70 -12.23 -3.46
N LYS A 110 4.73 -12.46 -4.78
CA LYS A 110 5.23 -13.71 -5.39
C LYS A 110 6.63 -14.05 -4.87
N LYS A 111 6.81 -15.30 -4.44
CA LYS A 111 8.12 -15.86 -4.06
C LYS A 111 8.99 -15.95 -5.33
N ASN A 112 10.27 -15.56 -5.25
CA ASN A 112 11.25 -15.61 -6.34
C ASN A 112 11.00 -14.60 -7.47
N LYS A 113 10.55 -13.39 -7.14
CA LYS A 113 10.46 -12.34 -8.15
C LYS A 113 11.89 -11.88 -8.50
N PRO A 114 12.26 -11.70 -9.79
CA PRO A 114 13.62 -11.28 -10.15
C PRO A 114 14.05 -9.95 -9.52
N SER A 115 13.09 -9.10 -9.13
CA SER A 115 13.36 -7.85 -8.41
C SER A 115 13.73 -8.04 -6.92
N ASP A 116 13.62 -9.24 -6.38
CA ASP A 116 13.95 -9.53 -4.97
C ASP A 116 15.44 -9.27 -4.68
N LYS A 117 16.32 -9.53 -5.66
CA LYS A 117 17.77 -9.25 -5.56
C LYS A 117 18.11 -7.77 -5.35
N TYR A 118 17.20 -6.87 -5.73
CA TYR A 118 17.40 -5.43 -5.58
C TYR A 118 16.85 -4.89 -4.25
N ILE A 119 16.27 -5.72 -3.39
CA ILE A 119 15.70 -5.27 -2.12
C ILE A 119 16.59 -5.74 -0.98
N VAL A 120 17.21 -4.77 -0.32
CA VAL A 120 18.13 -5.02 0.80
C VAL A 120 17.35 -5.21 2.10
N LYS A 121 16.38 -4.32 2.36
CA LYS A 121 15.53 -4.37 3.55
C LYS A 121 14.08 -4.15 3.17
N ARG A 122 13.21 -5.10 3.53
CA ARG A 122 11.77 -4.95 3.32
C ARG A 122 11.18 -3.87 4.21
N ARG A 123 10.05 -3.29 3.78
CA ARG A 123 9.27 -2.36 4.60
C ARG A 123 8.98 -2.99 5.97
N THR A 124 9.23 -2.24 7.02
CA THR A 124 8.80 -2.55 8.38
C THR A 124 7.59 -1.66 8.68
N LYS A 125 6.64 -2.15 9.49
CA LYS A 125 5.62 -1.25 10.03
C LYS A 125 6.35 -0.22 10.90
N LYS A 126 6.08 1.07 10.66
CA LYS A 126 6.23 2.07 11.71
C LYS A 126 5.24 1.75 12.82
#